data_AF-A0A356MJP1-F1
#
_entry.id   AF-A0A356MJP1-F1
#
_cell.length_a   1.000
_cell.length_b   1.000
_cell.length_c   1.000
_cell.angle_alpha   90.00
_cell.angle_beta   90.00
_cell.angle_gamma   90.00
#
_symmetry.space_group_name_H-M   'P 1'
#
loop_
_entity.id
_entity.type
_entity.pdbx_description
1 polymer ?
#
loop_
_entity_poly.entity_id
_entity_poly.type
_entity_poly.pdbx_seq_one_letter_code
_entity_poly.pdbx_strand_id
1 'polypeptide(L)'
;MANNVKRMIKEDGVVLEKIFKGAFDTKKLSDGRVIEAQPDRYFLKCVSGEDFSKDTGFLNSTILEYKVDKQVFDKVVVYSPVLVKYEITNFGPKAVSAELKENK
;
A
#
# COMPACT_ATOMS: atom_id res chain seq x y z
N MET A 1 12.24 -26.75 -10.79
CA MET A 1 12.41 -26.05 -9.50
C MET A 1 11.95 -24.62 -9.70
N ALA A 2 10.82 -24.22 -9.11
CA ALA A 2 10.35 -22.84 -9.25
C ALA A 2 11.27 -21.94 -8.41
N ASN A 3 12.06 -21.09 -9.07
CA ASN A 3 12.78 -20.01 -8.39
C ASN A 3 11.73 -19.09 -7.76
N ASN A 4 11.47 -19.27 -6.48
CA ASN A 4 10.70 -18.32 -5.68
C ASN A 4 11.60 -17.11 -5.43
N VAL A 5 11.76 -16.25 -6.44
CA VAL A 5 12.49 -15.00 -6.30
C VAL A 5 11.63 -14.07 -5.44
N LYS A 6 11.82 -14.15 -4.12
CA LYS A 6 11.27 -13.20 -3.17
C LYS A 6 12.26 -12.06 -3.03
N ARG A 7 12.17 -11.06 -3.91
CA ARG A 7 13.00 -9.85 -3.80
C ARG A 7 12.19 -8.79 -3.07
N MET A 8 12.69 -8.37 -1.92
CA MET A 8 12.13 -7.23 -1.20
C MET A 8 12.71 -5.94 -1.79
N ILE A 9 11.84 -5.01 -2.15
CA ILE A 9 12.18 -3.68 -2.66
C ILE A 9 11.78 -2.63 -1.63
N LYS A 10 12.62 -1.61 -1.49
CA LYS A 10 12.41 -0.45 -0.63
C LYS A 10 12.70 0.80 -1.45
N GLU A 11 11.69 1.63 -1.67
CA GLU A 11 11.75 2.76 -2.61
C GLU A 11 11.01 3.97 -2.06
N ASP A 12 11.35 5.13 -2.62
CA ASP A 12 10.59 6.34 -2.41
C ASP A 12 9.27 6.27 -3.21
N GLY A 13 8.21 6.73 -2.57
CA GLY A 13 6.89 6.79 -3.16
C GLY A 13 6.13 8.03 -2.72
N VAL A 14 4.94 8.18 -3.30
CA VAL A 14 4.03 9.29 -3.01
C VAL A 14 2.65 8.74 -2.72
N VAL A 15 2.00 9.29 -1.70
CA VAL A 15 0.62 8.91 -1.34
C VAL A 15 -0.34 9.52 -2.35
N LEU A 16 -1.10 8.69 -3.04
CA LEU A 16 -2.12 9.12 -4.00
C LEU A 16 -3.50 9.26 -3.35
N GLU A 17 -3.82 8.37 -2.41
CA GLU A 17 -5.16 8.30 -1.83
C GLU A 17 -5.12 7.71 -0.41
N LYS A 18 -6.05 8.17 0.41
CA LYS A 18 -6.32 7.66 1.76
C LYS A 18 -7.63 6.90 1.74
N ILE A 19 -7.57 5.59 1.98
CA ILE A 19 -8.73 4.70 1.90
C ILE A 19 -9.08 4.23 3.32
N PHE A 20 -10.27 4.60 3.79
CA PHE A 20 -10.84 4.09 5.03
C PHE A 20 -11.88 3.02 4.72
N LYS A 21 -11.70 1.82 5.27
CA LYS A 21 -12.69 0.75 5.22
C LYS A 21 -13.23 0.56 6.64
N GLY A 22 -14.44 1.08 6.87
CA GLY A 22 -15.10 1.02 8.16
C GLY A 22 -15.41 -0.41 8.58
N ALA A 23 -15.47 -0.60 9.91
CA ALA A 23 -15.84 -1.87 10.51
C ALA A 23 -17.23 -2.30 10.05
N PHE A 24 -17.40 -3.62 9.90
CA PHE A 24 -18.70 -4.21 9.62
C PHE A 24 -18.81 -5.56 10.33
N ASP A 25 -20.03 -5.90 10.73
CA ASP A 25 -20.37 -7.18 11.34
C ASP A 25 -20.45 -8.29 10.31
N THR A 26 -20.51 -9.54 10.78
CA THR A 26 -20.58 -10.72 9.91
C THR A 26 -21.65 -10.57 8.83
N LYS A 27 -21.23 -10.65 7.56
CA LYS A 27 -22.10 -10.48 6.40
C LYS A 27 -22.25 -11.80 5.64
N LYS A 28 -23.48 -12.25 5.48
CA LYS A 28 -23.82 -13.35 4.57
C LYS A 28 -24.09 -12.80 3.17
N LEU A 29 -23.31 -13.25 2.20
CA LEU A 29 -23.50 -12.93 0.79
C LEU A 29 -24.60 -13.80 0.17
N SER A 30 -25.14 -13.36 -0.96
CA SER A 30 -26.20 -14.07 -1.71
C SER A 30 -25.77 -15.45 -2.22
N ASP A 31 -24.47 -15.67 -2.37
CA ASP A 31 -23.87 -16.95 -2.76
C ASP A 31 -23.60 -17.89 -1.56
N GLY A 32 -24.07 -17.52 -0.36
CA GLY A 32 -23.92 -18.31 0.85
C GLY A 32 -22.58 -18.13 1.58
N ARG A 33 -21.62 -17.38 1.03
CA ARG A 33 -20.36 -17.07 1.73
C ARG A 33 -20.61 -16.18 2.94
N VAL A 34 -19.97 -16.51 4.05
CA VAL A 34 -19.99 -15.72 5.28
C VAL A 34 -18.66 -14.98 5.36
N ILE A 35 -18.73 -13.65 5.39
CA ILE A 35 -17.58 -12.78 5.66
C ILE A 35 -17.64 -12.46 7.15
N GLU A 36 -16.64 -12.93 7.90
CA GLU A 36 -16.47 -12.62 9.33
C GLU A 36 -16.40 -11.10 9.57
N ALA A 37 -16.79 -10.68 10.78
CA ALA A 37 -16.66 -9.29 11.19
C ALA A 37 -15.22 -8.78 11.02
N GLN A 38 -15.08 -7.59 10.44
CA GLN A 38 -13.77 -6.98 10.23
C GLN A 38 -13.71 -5.64 10.96
N PRO A 39 -12.61 -5.35 11.69
CA PRO A 39 -12.42 -4.05 12.32
C PRO A 39 -12.13 -2.97 11.28
N ASP A 40 -12.09 -1.72 11.73
CA ASP A 40 -11.63 -0.59 10.94
C ASP A 40 -10.26 -0.87 10.32
N ARG A 41 -10.11 -0.54 9.03
CA ARG A 41 -8.84 -0.66 8.33
C ARG A 41 -8.52 0.62 7.58
N TYR A 42 -7.28 1.02 7.73
CA TYR A 42 -6.72 2.22 7.11
C TYR A 42 -5.70 1.79 6.08
N PHE A 43 -5.85 2.30 4.86
CA PHE A 43 -4.95 2.01 3.76
C PHE A 43 -4.45 3.30 3.13
N LEU A 44 -3.19 3.29 2.72
CA LEU A 44 -2.60 4.32 1.87
C LEU A 44 -2.37 3.70 0.50
N LYS A 45 -2.93 4.32 -0.54
CA LYS A 45 -2.61 3.97 -1.91
C LYS A 45 -1.39 4.80 -2.31
N CYS A 46 -0.28 4.14 -2.58
CA CYS A 46 0.97 4.82 -2.90
C CYS A 46 1.45 4.39 -4.28
N VAL A 47 2.05 5.34 -4.99
CA VAL A 47 2.85 5.08 -6.20
C VAL A 47 4.32 5.12 -5.82
N SER A 48 5.09 4.14 -6.29
CA SER A 48 6.55 4.13 -6.24
C SER A 48 7.08 3.70 -7.60
N GLY A 49 8.36 3.93 -7.87
CA GLY A 49 8.96 3.53 -9.14
C GLY A 49 10.40 3.98 -9.23
N GLU A 50 11.02 3.62 -10.34
CA GLU A 50 12.37 4.05 -10.67
C GLU A 50 12.37 5.54 -11.06
N ASP A 51 13.45 6.23 -10.70
CA ASP A 51 13.76 7.59 -11.16
C ASP A 51 12.62 8.62 -11.02
N PHE A 52 12.28 8.98 -9.77
CA PHE A 52 11.37 10.10 -9.53
C PHE A 52 11.98 11.42 -10.02
N SER A 53 11.46 11.95 -11.13
CA SER A 53 11.76 13.29 -11.64
C SER A 53 10.55 14.20 -11.51
N LYS A 54 10.79 15.47 -11.17
CA LYS A 54 9.72 16.48 -11.07
C LYS A 54 9.07 16.78 -12.42
N ASP A 55 9.80 16.58 -13.53
CA ASP A 55 9.34 16.91 -14.87
C ASP A 55 8.59 15.75 -15.54
N THR A 56 9.00 14.50 -15.26
CA THR A 56 8.46 13.30 -15.93
C THR A 56 7.68 12.36 -15.01
N GLY A 57 7.70 12.60 -13.69
CA GLY A 57 7.06 11.72 -12.70
C GLY A 57 7.87 10.45 -12.44
N PHE A 58 7.17 9.35 -12.16
CA PHE A 58 7.78 8.03 -11.94
C PHE A 58 7.90 7.25 -13.24
N LEU A 59 9.08 6.70 -13.52
CA LEU A 59 9.25 5.69 -14.56
C LEU A 59 9.01 4.29 -13.96
N ASN A 60 8.47 3.35 -14.74
CA ASN A 60 8.20 1.97 -14.31
C ASN A 60 7.41 1.89 -12.97
N SER A 61 6.42 2.77 -12.81
CA SER A 61 5.73 2.94 -11.54
C SER A 61 4.87 1.73 -11.14
N THR A 62 4.90 1.39 -9.87
CA THR A 62 4.06 0.42 -9.20
C THR A 62 3.11 1.15 -8.25
N ILE A 63 1.82 0.82 -8.31
CA ILE A 63 0.79 1.38 -7.42
C ILE A 63 0.28 0.27 -6.52
N LEU A 64 0.35 0.47 -5.21
CA LEU A 64 -0.06 -0.53 -4.21
C LEU A 64 -0.83 0.10 -3.04
N GLU A 65 -1.69 -0.71 -2.42
CA GLU A 65 -2.39 -0.37 -1.17
C GLU A 65 -1.63 -0.92 0.03
N TYR A 66 -1.22 -0.03 0.93
CA TYR A 66 -0.48 -0.35 2.14
C TYR A 66 -1.41 -0.21 3.34
N LYS A 67 -1.64 -1.31 4.07
CA LYS A 67 -2.35 -1.25 5.35
C LYS A 67 -1.46 -0.54 6.37
N VAL A 68 -2.01 0.48 7.02
CA VAL A 68 -1.31 1.27 8.04
C VAL A 68 -2.16 1.37 9.31
N ASP A 69 -1.54 1.82 10.39
CA ASP A 69 -2.26 2.16 11.61
C ASP A 69 -2.95 3.52 11.48
N LYS A 70 -4.01 3.71 12.28
CA LYS A 70 -4.78 4.96 12.32
C LYS A 70 -3.89 6.18 12.55
N GLN A 71 -2.89 6.07 13.44
CA GLN A 71 -1.98 7.18 13.75
C GLN A 71 -1.18 7.64 12.53
N VAL A 72 -0.71 6.70 11.70
CA VAL A 72 0.00 7.00 10.45
C VAL A 72 -0.97 7.57 9.44
N PHE A 73 -2.15 6.94 9.30
CA PHE A 73 -3.20 7.40 8.42
C PHE A 73 -3.59 8.85 8.69
N ASP A 74 -3.77 9.25 9.95
CA ASP A 74 -4.19 10.60 10.33
C ASP A 74 -3.08 11.64 10.07
N LYS A 75 -1.81 11.28 10.26
CA LYS A 75 -0.65 12.17 10.03
C LYS A 75 -0.32 12.37 8.55
N VAL A 76 -0.53 11.34 7.73
CA VAL A 76 -0.18 11.36 6.31
C VAL A 76 -1.16 12.23 5.54
N VAL A 77 -0.63 13.10 4.68
CA VAL A 77 -1.40 13.92 3.72
C VAL A 77 -1.22 13.34 2.32
N VAL A 78 -2.23 13.49 1.46
CA VAL A 78 -2.11 13.13 0.03
C VAL A 78 -0.96 13.93 -0.59
N TYR A 79 -0.23 13.32 -1.52
CA TYR A 79 1.00 13.80 -2.12
C TYR A 79 2.20 13.91 -1.17
N SER A 80 2.11 13.41 0.06
CA SER A 80 3.28 13.33 0.94
C SER A 80 4.26 12.28 0.44
N PRO A 81 5.58 12.56 0.52
CA PRO A 81 6.59 11.54 0.27
C PRO A 81 6.53 10.48 1.38
N VAL A 82 6.55 9.23 0.96
CA VAL A 82 6.58 8.07 1.84
C VAL A 82 7.65 7.14 1.36
N LEU A 83 8.20 6.37 2.28
CA LEU A 83 9.07 5.27 1.93
C LEU A 83 8.24 3.99 1.96
N VAL A 84 8.19 3.29 0.84
CA VAL A 84 7.39 2.08 0.69
C VAL A 84 8.27 0.85 0.61
N LYS A 85 7.73 -0.28 1.04
CA LYS A 85 8.37 -1.58 0.99
C LYS A 85 7.40 -2.59 0.41
N TYR A 86 7.81 -3.28 -0.64
CA TYR A 86 6.99 -4.32 -1.28
C TYR A 86 7.85 -5.53 -1.68
N GLU A 87 7.20 -6.69 -1.77
CA GLU A 87 7.81 -7.96 -2.18
C GLU A 87 7.44 -8.22 -3.64
N ILE A 88 8.42 -8.43 -4.52
CA ILE A 88 8.15 -8.99 -5.84
C ILE A 88 7.98 -10.49 -5.68
N THR A 89 6.81 -10.98 -6.08
CA THR A 89 6.49 -12.40 -6.13
C THR A 89 6.20 -12.82 -7.58
N ASN A 90 6.13 -14.13 -7.83
CA ASN A 90 5.72 -14.65 -9.14
C ASN A 90 4.32 -14.21 -9.58
N PHE A 91 3.48 -13.75 -8.64
CA PHE A 91 2.11 -13.28 -8.89
C PHE A 91 2.00 -11.75 -8.96
N GLY A 92 3.13 -11.04 -8.93
CA GLY A 92 3.19 -9.58 -8.93
C GLY A 92 3.71 -8.99 -7.61
N PRO A 93 3.76 -7.65 -7.53
CA PRO A 93 4.25 -6.96 -6.35
C PRO A 93 3.21 -6.97 -5.22
N LYS A 94 3.67 -7.17 -3.99
CA LYS A 94 2.84 -7.25 -2.79
C LYS A 94 3.28 -6.22 -1.76
N ALA A 95 2.38 -5.35 -1.35
CA ALA A 95 2.63 -4.35 -0.31
C ALA A 95 3.04 -5.00 1.02
N VAL A 96 4.09 -4.45 1.65
CA VAL A 96 4.57 -4.87 2.97
C VAL A 96 4.39 -3.76 4.00
N SER A 97 4.96 -2.58 3.77
CA SER A 97 4.79 -1.43 4.67
C SER A 97 4.96 -0.10 3.93
N ALA A 98 4.36 0.97 4.49
CA ALA A 98 4.57 2.35 4.06
C ALA A 98 4.80 3.22 5.31
N GLU A 99 5.90 3.96 5.29
CA GLU A 99 6.34 4.81 6.41
C GLU A 99 6.50 6.25 5.92
N LEU A 100 6.23 7.23 6.78
CA LEU A 100 6.51 8.63 6.47
C LEU A 100 8.02 8.81 6.33
N LYS A 101 8.44 9.47 5.26
CA LYS A 101 9.83 9.87 5.10
C LYS A 101 10.07 11.07 6.03
N GLU A 102 10.67 10.82 7.19
CA GLU A 102 11.11 11.92 8.06
C GLU A 102 12.22 12.69 7.34
N ASN A 103 11.92 13.91 6.91
CA ASN A 103 12.93 14.83 6.41
C ASN A 103 13.79 15.26 7.61
N LYS A 104 14.97 14.67 7.74
CA LYS A 104 16.06 15.25 8.56
C LYS A 104 16.74 16.38 7.79
#